data_AF-A0A7W1D7V1-F1
#
_entry.id   AF-A0A7W1D7V1-F1
#
_cell.length_a   1.000
_cell.length_b   1.000
_cell.length_c   1.000
_cell.angle_alpha   90.00
_cell.angle_beta   90.00
_cell.angle_gamma   90.00
#
_symmetry.space_group_name_H-M   'P 1'
#
loop_
_entity.id
_entity.type
_entity.pdbx_description
1 polymer ?
#
loop_
_entity_poly.entity_id
_entity_poly.type
_entity_poly.pdbx_seq_one_letter_code
_entity_poly.pdbx_strand_id
1 'polypeptide(L)'
;MTLNAAQAFGWTTTVTTREYADASERPVYLVDQFAAEAVADGWERDNLHRSALANAARQPAFQRLVKLGGSAISLALKRLGGSQRPLWLLFLSVTTTDRPAAGAETVEDAAEAWRRWGRRHRYI
;
A
#
# COMPACT_ATOMS: atom_id res chain seq x y z
N MET A 1 12.36 -33.56 46.05
CA MET A 1 13.36 -32.57 46.50
C MET A 1 13.72 -31.71 45.31
N THR A 2 13.07 -30.55 45.20
CA THR A 2 13.32 -29.52 44.20
C THR A 2 13.03 -28.19 44.90
N LEU A 3 14.08 -27.38 45.02
CA LEU A 3 14.04 -26.06 45.63
C LEU A 3 13.22 -25.12 44.75
N ASN A 4 12.23 -24.46 45.34
CA ASN A 4 11.55 -23.32 44.73
C ASN A 4 12.10 -22.05 45.38
N ALA A 5 13.00 -21.37 44.67
CA ALA A 5 13.60 -20.12 45.10
C ALA A 5 13.12 -18.98 44.18
N ALA A 6 12.00 -18.35 44.52
CA ALA A 6 11.55 -17.09 43.93
C ALA A 6 10.47 -16.44 44.81
N GLN A 7 10.88 -15.96 46.00
CA GLN A 7 10.06 -15.13 46.88
C GLN A 7 10.92 -13.96 47.33
N ALA A 8 11.10 -12.97 46.46
CA ALA A 8 11.54 -11.62 46.80
C ALA A 8 11.17 -10.72 45.62
N PHE A 9 10.58 -9.57 45.90
CA PHE A 9 10.01 -8.60 44.95
C PHE A 9 8.55 -8.86 44.53
N GLY A 10 7.65 -8.39 45.38
CA GLY A 10 6.21 -8.35 45.18
C GLY A 10 5.76 -7.31 44.16
N TRP A 11 5.97 -7.59 42.88
CA TRP A 11 5.13 -7.05 41.81
C TRP A 11 4.40 -8.23 41.16
N THR A 12 3.17 -8.51 41.60
CA THR A 12 2.25 -9.34 40.83
C THR A 12 1.72 -8.49 39.68
N THR A 13 2.54 -8.29 38.65
CA THR A 13 2.00 -8.00 37.33
C THR A 13 1.50 -9.33 36.80
N THR A 14 0.23 -9.62 37.05
CA THR A 14 -0.51 -10.60 36.26
C THR A 14 -0.56 -10.02 34.85
N VAL A 15 0.49 -10.27 34.07
CA VAL A 15 0.51 -10.00 32.65
C VAL A 15 -0.60 -10.88 32.08
N THR A 16 -1.76 -10.27 31.93
CA THR A 16 -2.96 -10.95 31.44
C THR A 16 -2.65 -11.29 30.00
N THR A 17 -2.60 -12.60 29.68
CA THR A 17 -2.40 -13.18 28.34
C THR A 17 -3.40 -12.67 27.27
N ARG A 18 -4.28 -11.72 27.59
CA ARG A 18 -5.17 -11.02 26.67
C ARG A 18 -4.52 -9.80 26.00
N GLU A 19 -3.48 -9.21 26.58
CA GLU A 19 -2.77 -8.06 26.00
C GLU A 19 -1.73 -8.43 24.94
N TYR A 20 -1.40 -9.72 24.79
CA TYR A 20 -0.49 -10.21 23.73
C TYR A 20 -1.20 -10.60 22.43
N ALA A 21 -2.53 -10.54 22.36
CA ALA A 21 -3.28 -10.90 21.16
C ALA A 21 -3.35 -9.77 20.11
N ASP A 22 -3.01 -8.53 20.47
CA ASP A 22 -3.12 -7.36 19.57
C ASP A 22 -1.79 -7.00 18.87
N ALA A 23 -0.64 -7.39 19.45
CA ALA A 23 0.68 -7.07 18.88
C ALA A 23 1.11 -7.99 17.72
N SER A 24 0.52 -9.18 17.58
CA SER A 24 0.81 -10.09 16.46
C SER A 24 0.17 -9.67 15.14
N GLU A 25 -0.79 -8.74 15.16
CA GLU A 25 -1.43 -8.21 13.95
C GLU A 25 -0.71 -6.96 13.37
N ARG A 26 0.33 -6.47 14.05
CA ARG A 26 1.15 -5.33 13.58
C ARG A 26 2.64 -5.72 13.54
N PRO A 27 3.08 -6.48 12.52
CA PRO A 27 4.07 -5.93 11.59
C PRO A 27 4.01 -6.61 10.19
N VAL A 28 2.85 -6.70 9.55
CA VAL A 28 2.77 -7.09 8.12
C VAL A 28 2.36 -5.88 7.27
N TYR A 29 1.31 -5.16 7.68
CA TYR A 29 0.81 -3.98 6.96
C TYR A 29 1.82 -2.84 6.81
N LEU A 30 2.68 -2.59 7.81
CA LEU A 30 3.70 -1.53 7.73
C LEU A 30 4.87 -1.92 6.83
N VAL A 31 5.34 -3.17 6.92
CA VAL A 31 6.42 -3.66 6.04
C VAL A 31 5.94 -3.72 4.60
N ASP A 32 4.68 -4.10 4.37
CA ASP A 32 4.05 -4.06 3.05
C ASP A 32 3.97 -2.65 2.49
N GLN A 33 3.68 -1.63 3.31
CA GLN A 33 3.66 -0.25 2.87
C GLN A 33 5.06 0.28 2.55
N PHE A 34 6.07 0.04 3.41
CA PHE A 34 7.45 0.46 3.11
C PHE A 34 8.02 -0.26 1.89
N ALA A 35 7.71 -1.55 1.73
CA ALA A 35 8.06 -2.30 0.52
C ALA A 35 7.36 -1.74 -0.71
N ALA A 36 6.08 -1.35 -0.60
CA ALA A 36 5.34 -0.71 -1.68
C ALA A 36 5.98 0.62 -2.09
N GLU A 37 6.39 1.45 -1.14
CA GLU A 37 7.02 2.75 -1.41
C GLU A 37 8.37 2.59 -2.13
N ALA A 38 9.24 1.70 -1.64
CA ALA A 38 10.53 1.46 -2.29
C ALA A 38 10.38 0.90 -3.72
N VAL A 39 9.41 0.01 -3.94
CA VAL A 39 9.11 -0.52 -5.28
C VAL A 39 8.49 0.56 -6.17
N ALA A 40 7.61 1.39 -5.63
CA ALA A 40 6.97 2.50 -6.33
C ALA A 40 7.99 3.53 -6.81
N ASP A 41 8.92 3.94 -5.94
CA ASP A 41 9.95 4.93 -6.30
C ASP A 41 10.87 4.39 -7.40
N GLY A 42 11.27 3.11 -7.30
CA GLY A 42 12.04 2.44 -8.35
C GLY A 42 11.26 2.40 -9.68
N TRP A 43 9.97 2.06 -9.61
CA TRP A 43 9.11 2.00 -10.79
C TRP A 43 8.90 3.36 -11.45
N GLU A 44 8.65 4.42 -10.68
CA GLU A 44 8.56 5.78 -11.19
C GLU A 44 9.86 6.18 -11.88
N ARG A 45 11.00 5.99 -11.21
CA ARG A 45 12.32 6.34 -11.75
C ARG A 45 12.61 5.64 -13.08
N ASP A 46 12.30 4.35 -13.18
CA ASP A 46 12.53 3.55 -14.39
C ASP A 46 11.61 3.96 -15.57
N ASN A 47 10.55 4.73 -15.30
CA ASN A 47 9.59 5.22 -16.29
C ASN A 47 9.63 6.74 -16.51
N LEU A 48 10.40 7.52 -15.74
CA LEU A 48 10.53 8.98 -15.86
C LEU A 48 10.82 9.47 -17.29
N HIS A 49 11.59 8.69 -18.05
CA HIS A 49 12.05 9.06 -19.40
C HIS A 49 11.52 8.15 -20.51
N ARG A 50 10.54 7.28 -20.20
CA ARG A 50 9.99 6.36 -21.21
C ARG A 50 8.84 7.02 -21.95
N SER A 51 8.98 7.11 -23.27
CA SER A 51 7.94 7.66 -24.16
C SER A 51 6.70 6.75 -24.30
N ALA A 52 6.78 5.49 -23.85
CA ALA A 52 5.71 4.51 -24.02
C ALA A 52 5.24 3.93 -22.68
N LEU A 53 4.14 4.49 -22.16
CA LEU A 53 3.46 4.07 -20.93
C LEU A 53 3.06 2.58 -20.95
N ALA A 54 2.74 2.04 -22.14
CA ALA A 54 2.36 0.64 -22.34
C ALA A 54 3.42 -0.38 -21.88
N ASN A 55 4.69 0.00 -21.85
CA ASN A 55 5.77 -0.88 -21.37
C ASN A 55 5.90 -0.90 -19.84
N ALA A 56 5.30 0.07 -19.13
CA ALA A 56 5.42 0.16 -17.68
C ALA A 56 4.77 -1.03 -16.96
N ALA A 57 3.64 -1.54 -17.47
CA ALA A 57 2.92 -2.69 -16.91
C ALA A 57 3.68 -4.03 -17.04
N ARG A 58 4.68 -4.10 -17.93
CA ARG A 58 5.50 -5.29 -18.16
C ARG A 58 6.69 -5.40 -17.19
N GLN A 59 6.95 -4.35 -16.41
CA GLN A 59 8.13 -4.32 -15.54
C GLN A 59 7.95 -5.17 -14.29
N PRO A 60 9.02 -5.78 -13.75
CA PRO A 60 8.95 -6.55 -12.51
C PRO A 60 8.44 -5.72 -11.32
N ALA A 61 8.76 -4.42 -11.27
CA ALA A 61 8.29 -3.52 -10.21
C ALA A 61 6.77 -3.35 -10.23
N PHE A 62 6.16 -3.26 -11.42
CA PHE A 62 4.70 -3.25 -11.57
C PHE A 62 4.09 -4.52 -10.98
N GLN A 63 4.60 -5.69 -11.36
CA GLN A 63 4.09 -6.98 -10.87
C GLN A 63 4.24 -7.14 -9.35
N ARG A 64 5.29 -6.56 -8.76
CA ARG A 64 5.45 -6.49 -7.30
C ARG A 64 4.38 -5.62 -6.66
N LEU A 65 4.08 -4.44 -7.21
CA LEU A 65 3.00 -3.59 -6.72
C LEU A 65 1.64 -4.29 -6.81
N VAL A 66 1.35 -5.02 -7.90
CA VAL A 66 0.11 -5.81 -8.02
C VAL A 66 -0.02 -6.83 -6.88
N LYS A 67 1.07 -7.52 -6.53
CA LYS A 67 1.07 -8.52 -5.44
C LYS A 67 0.81 -7.91 -4.06
N LEU A 68 1.10 -6.63 -3.86
CA LEU A 68 0.83 -5.91 -2.60
C LEU A 68 -0.64 -5.48 -2.47
N GLY A 69 -1.47 -5.69 -3.51
CA GLY A 69 -2.92 -5.54 -3.44
C GLY A 69 -3.38 -4.16 -2.96
N GLY A 70 -4.25 -4.14 -1.95
CA GLY A 70 -4.89 -2.93 -1.45
C GLY A 70 -3.91 -1.82 -1.00
N SER A 71 -2.77 -2.19 -0.40
CA SER A 71 -1.74 -1.24 0.01
C SER A 71 -1.15 -0.48 -1.19
N ALA A 72 -0.94 -1.17 -2.32
CA ALA A 72 -0.47 -0.53 -3.55
C ALA A 72 -1.55 0.33 -4.21
N ILE A 73 -2.83 -0.05 -4.10
CA ILE A 73 -3.96 0.80 -4.57
C ILE A 73 -4.00 2.10 -3.77
N SER A 74 -3.94 2.03 -2.43
CA SER A 74 -3.86 3.22 -1.56
C SER A 74 -2.66 4.10 -1.89
N LEU A 75 -1.49 3.50 -2.13
CA LEU A 75 -0.29 4.23 -2.53
C LEU A 75 -0.47 4.92 -3.89
N ALA A 76 -0.99 4.21 -4.89
CA ALA A 76 -1.24 4.75 -6.22
C ALA A 76 -2.20 5.95 -6.16
N LEU A 77 -3.28 5.84 -5.37
CA LEU A 77 -4.24 6.93 -5.17
C LEU A 77 -3.60 8.17 -4.52
N LYS A 78 -2.66 7.99 -3.58
CA LYS A 78 -1.88 9.11 -3.00
C LYS A 78 -0.94 9.74 -4.04
N ARG A 79 -0.32 8.94 -4.91
CA ARG A 79 0.61 9.39 -5.94
C ARG A 79 -0.07 10.09 -7.13
N LEU A 80 -1.41 10.00 -7.24
CA LEU A 80 -2.19 10.79 -8.21
C LEU A 80 -2.11 12.32 -8.00
N GLY A 81 -1.47 12.81 -6.93
CA GLY A 81 -1.15 14.24 -6.79
C GLY A 81 0.12 14.69 -7.52
N GLY A 82 0.94 13.75 -8.02
CA GLY A 82 2.29 14.03 -8.51
C GLY A 82 2.41 14.34 -10.02
N SER A 83 3.65 14.41 -10.51
CA SER A 83 3.97 14.58 -11.93
C SER A 83 3.81 13.29 -12.74
N GLN A 84 3.90 12.12 -12.09
CA GLN A 84 3.76 10.79 -12.72
C GLN A 84 2.31 10.29 -12.75
N ARG A 85 1.32 11.18 -12.74
CA ARG A 85 -0.11 10.83 -12.73
C ARG A 85 -0.53 9.79 -13.79
N PRO A 86 -0.11 9.90 -15.06
CA PRO A 86 -0.47 8.91 -16.09
C PRO A 86 -0.02 7.48 -15.74
N LEU A 87 1.14 7.34 -15.09
CA LEU A 87 1.69 6.05 -14.67
C LEU A 87 0.78 5.38 -13.63
N TRP A 88 0.34 6.15 -12.63
CA TRP A 88 -0.53 5.65 -11.59
C TRP A 88 -1.97 5.41 -12.06
N LEU A 89 -2.46 6.20 -13.02
CA LEU A 89 -3.74 5.93 -13.68
C LEU A 89 -3.71 4.61 -14.45
N LEU A 90 -2.59 4.30 -15.15
CA LEU A 90 -2.41 3.00 -15.77
C LEU A 90 -2.48 1.89 -14.72
N PHE A 91 -1.73 2.01 -13.62
CA PHE A 91 -1.74 1.01 -12.56
C PHE A 91 -3.15 0.74 -12.02
N LEU A 92 -3.90 1.79 -11.68
CA LEU A 92 -5.26 1.66 -11.16
C LEU A 92 -6.20 1.01 -12.17
N SER A 93 -6.10 1.37 -13.45
CA SER A 93 -6.94 0.80 -14.52
C SER A 93 -6.69 -0.68 -14.79
N VAL A 94 -5.47 -1.17 -14.50
CA VAL A 94 -5.11 -2.59 -14.70
C VAL A 94 -5.44 -3.41 -13.46
N THR A 95 -5.30 -2.84 -12.27
CA THR A 95 -5.44 -3.58 -10.99
C THR A 95 -6.84 -3.57 -10.43
N THR A 96 -7.68 -2.63 -10.86
CA THR A 96 -9.05 -2.48 -10.37
C THR A 96 -10.04 -2.78 -11.48
N THR A 97 -11.09 -3.54 -11.17
CA THR A 97 -12.16 -3.86 -12.13
C THR A 97 -13.03 -2.65 -12.44
N ASP A 98 -13.22 -1.76 -11.47
CA ASP A 98 -14.00 -0.54 -11.62
C ASP A 98 -13.33 0.46 -12.59
N ARG A 99 -14.17 1.23 -13.29
CA ARG A 99 -13.73 2.26 -14.23
C ARG A 99 -14.27 3.65 -13.84
N PRO A 100 -13.89 4.19 -12.67
CA PRO A 100 -14.42 5.47 -12.19
C PRO A 100 -14.05 6.66 -13.08
N ALA A 101 -12.99 6.54 -13.88
CA ALA A 101 -12.56 7.55 -14.86
C ALA A 101 -13.13 7.32 -16.27
N ALA A 102 -14.10 6.42 -16.46
CA ALA A 102 -14.74 6.24 -17.77
C ALA A 102 -15.42 7.55 -18.21
N GLY A 103 -15.08 8.03 -19.42
CA GLY A 103 -15.59 9.30 -19.95
C GLY A 103 -14.83 10.54 -19.46
N ALA A 104 -13.74 10.39 -18.69
CA ALA A 104 -12.86 11.51 -18.40
C ALA A 104 -12.08 11.92 -19.66
N GLU A 105 -12.07 13.22 -19.97
CA GLU A 105 -11.38 13.77 -21.13
C GLU A 105 -9.95 14.22 -20.80
N THR A 106 -9.65 14.45 -19.52
CA THR A 106 -8.35 14.92 -19.05
C THR A 106 -7.73 13.99 -18.00
N VAL A 107 -6.40 14.05 -17.86
CA VAL A 107 -5.64 13.30 -16.84
C VAL A 107 -6.05 13.76 -15.44
N GLU A 108 -6.30 15.06 -15.26
CA GLU A 108 -6.78 15.68 -14.04
C GLU A 108 -8.16 15.14 -13.63
N ASP A 109 -9.11 15.09 -14.57
CA ASP A 109 -10.46 14.59 -14.31
C ASP A 109 -10.44 13.10 -13.96
N ALA A 110 -9.63 12.32 -14.69
CA ALA A 110 -9.42 10.92 -14.38
C ALA A 110 -8.84 10.73 -12.96
N ALA A 111 -7.82 11.51 -12.60
CA ALA A 111 -7.20 11.46 -11.28
C ALA A 111 -8.16 11.84 -10.15
N GLU A 112 -9.01 12.86 -10.35
CA GLU A 112 -10.02 13.21 -9.35
C GLU A 112 -11.11 12.14 -9.24
N ALA A 113 -11.55 11.56 -10.35
CA ALA A 113 -12.52 10.47 -10.33
C ALA A 113 -12.02 9.25 -9.54
N TRP A 114 -10.75 8.87 -9.75
CA TRP A 114 -10.08 7.84 -8.96
C TRP A 114 -9.95 8.20 -7.48
N ARG A 115 -9.57 9.44 -7.14
CA ARG A 115 -9.51 9.89 -5.73
C ARG A 115 -10.87 9.85 -5.05
N ARG A 116 -11.95 10.26 -5.72
CA ARG A 116 -13.32 10.14 -5.20
C ARG A 116 -13.71 8.68 -4.98
N TRP A 117 -13.39 7.81 -5.93
CA TRP A 117 -13.61 6.37 -5.78
C TRP A 117 -12.83 5.81 -4.58
N GLY A 118 -11.55 6.18 -4.43
CA GLY A 118 -10.70 5.75 -3.33
C GLY A 118 -11.24 6.12 -1.95
N ARG A 119 -11.75 7.35 -1.80
CA ARG A 119 -12.41 7.81 -0.56
C ARG A 119 -13.67 7.01 -0.24
N ARG A 120 -14.51 6.71 -1.23
CA ARG A 120 -15.73 5.89 -1.03
C ARG A 120 -15.40 4.46 -0.57
N HIS A 121 -14.29 3.91 -1.04
CA HIS A 121 -13.84 2.56 -0.73
C HIS A 121 -12.85 2.49 0.45
N ARG A 122 -12.60 3.62 1.12
CA ARG A 122 -11.69 3.75 2.28
C ARG A 122 -10.23 3.37 2.00
N TYR A 123 -9.75 3.59 0.77
CA TYR A 123 -8.32 3.45 0.45
C TYR A 123 -7.50 4.70 0.81
N ILE A 124 -8.14 5.87 0.79
CA ILE A 124 -7.58 7.18 1.17
C ILE A 124 -8.62 8.01 1.92
#